data_AF-A0A3M1V6U3-F1
#
_entry.id   AF-A0A3M1V6U3-F1
#
_cell.length_a   1.000
_cell.length_b   1.000
_cell.length_c   1.000
_cell.angle_alpha   90.00
_cell.angle_beta   90.00
_cell.angle_gamma   90.00
#
_symmetry.space_group_name_H-M   'P 1'
#
loop_
_entity.id
_entity.type
_entity.pdbx_description
1 polymer ?
#
loop_
_entity_poly.entity_id
_entity_poly.type
_entity_poly.pdbx_seq_one_letter_code
_entity_poly.pdbx_strand_id
1 'polypeptide(L)'
;MAVRFAGSKHLHQRRRRLALKRGKLPADRVGDATPSPEEERERASVSPTANVPRVTPFERLIAPAPWRQLCVIVSIALCAGMVYLLRWDVLPTPLGEALQAVVPAEVLGPFAERLAVGVDVALLVLSAELMLLIWWVRSLSPKDFRGRYRVWGWAATTTVLIAAAIGTHAAPVLRAAVQGLASADDPRHVDWLWQLPAAVVTGAVGTSVLRDVRSDRLGRTALQGSFLLYVLAIMATHWYVFPRRVMQMLSTGFATGGHVLLFAGCLWHAHFVLYVSNDPPANGTSARDGGCDAPSEAARGRSASATTACFPPVSGSQ
;
A
#
# COMPACT_ATOMS: atom_id res chain seq x y z
N MET A 1 -1.79 -22.48 -36.88
CA MET A 1 -2.28 -22.23 -35.51
C MET A 1 -2.36 -20.72 -35.28
N ALA A 2 -3.56 -20.15 -35.11
CA ALA A 2 -3.72 -18.71 -34.91
C ALA A 2 -3.47 -18.35 -33.44
N VAL A 3 -2.39 -17.62 -33.16
CA VAL A 3 -2.02 -17.15 -31.83
C VAL A 3 -3.05 -16.11 -31.39
N ARG A 4 -4.06 -16.54 -30.63
CA ARG A 4 -5.03 -15.63 -30.00
C ARG A 4 -4.36 -14.93 -28.83
N PHE A 5 -3.84 -13.73 -29.08
CA PHE A 5 -3.38 -12.83 -28.03
C PHE A 5 -4.51 -12.55 -27.03
N ALA A 6 -4.25 -12.84 -25.75
CA ALA A 6 -5.10 -12.52 -24.61
C ALA A 6 -5.24 -10.99 -24.50
N GLY A 7 -6.20 -10.43 -25.24
CA GLY A 7 -6.42 -8.98 -25.35
C GLY A 7 -7.16 -8.56 -26.62
N SER A 8 -7.15 -9.38 -27.69
CA SER A 8 -7.81 -9.06 -28.96
C SER A 8 -9.34 -8.91 -28.86
N LYS A 9 -9.98 -9.69 -27.98
CA LYS A 9 -11.43 -9.56 -27.71
C LYS A 9 -11.80 -8.18 -27.13
N HIS A 10 -10.93 -7.62 -26.28
CA HIS A 10 -11.18 -6.32 -25.64
C HIS A 10 -10.99 -5.15 -26.62
N LEU A 11 -10.05 -5.28 -27.57
CA LEU A 11 -9.87 -4.31 -28.66
C LEU A 11 -11.06 -4.30 -29.63
N HIS A 12 -11.63 -5.46 -29.96
CA HIS A 12 -12.83 -5.53 -30.79
C HIS A 12 -14.06 -4.90 -30.12
N GLN A 13 -14.28 -5.14 -28.83
CA GLN A 13 -15.36 -4.47 -28.09
C GLN A 13 -15.15 -2.95 -28.00
N ARG A 14 -13.90 -2.48 -27.82
CA ARG A 14 -13.60 -1.04 -27.82
C ARG A 14 -13.82 -0.40 -29.18
N ARG A 15 -13.37 -1.03 -30.28
CA ARG A 15 -13.65 -0.56 -31.64
C ARG A 15 -15.14 -0.54 -31.95
N ARG A 16 -15.89 -1.55 -31.50
CA ARG A 16 -17.37 -1.59 -31.67
C ARG A 16 -18.05 -0.46 -30.89
N ARG A 17 -17.64 -0.18 -29.65
CA ARG A 17 -18.16 0.96 -28.86
C ARG A 17 -17.78 2.32 -29.46
N LEU A 18 -16.58 2.45 -30.02
CA LEU A 18 -16.15 3.67 -30.72
C LEU A 18 -16.88 3.86 -32.05
N ALA A 19 -17.14 2.78 -32.79
CA ALA A 19 -17.94 2.82 -34.01
C ALA A 19 -19.40 3.22 -33.71
N LEU A 20 -19.99 2.71 -32.62
CA LEU A 20 -21.32 3.12 -32.17
C LEU A 20 -21.36 4.60 -31.73
N LYS A 21 -20.28 5.11 -31.11
CA LYS A 21 -20.17 6.54 -30.77
C LYS A 21 -19.93 7.43 -32.00
N ARG A 22 -19.20 6.93 -33.00
CA ARG A 22 -18.92 7.65 -34.26
C ARG A 22 -20.09 7.59 -35.25
N GLY A 23 -21.02 6.66 -35.05
CA GLY A 23 -22.28 6.54 -35.78
C GLY A 23 -23.37 7.54 -35.36
N LYS A 24 -23.08 8.48 -34.44
CA LYS A 24 -23.88 9.71 -34.34
C LYS A 24 -23.59 10.55 -35.59
N LEU A 25 -24.43 10.29 -36.59
CA LEU A 25 -24.60 11.00 -37.83
C LEU A 25 -24.66 12.54 -37.64
N PRO A 26 -24.29 13.31 -38.67
CA PRO A 26 -24.20 14.77 -38.63
C PRO A 26 -25.50 15.42 -38.15
N ALA A 27 -25.31 16.45 -37.32
CA ALA A 27 -26.30 17.22 -36.58
C ALA A 27 -27.13 18.20 -37.43
N ASP A 28 -27.49 17.84 -38.67
CA ASP A 28 -28.14 18.78 -39.60
C ASP A 28 -29.65 18.61 -39.77
N ARG A 29 -30.30 17.82 -38.91
CA ARG A 29 -31.76 17.87 -38.74
C ARG A 29 -32.13 17.76 -37.27
N VAL A 30 -31.91 18.85 -36.54
CA VAL A 30 -32.63 19.13 -35.29
C VAL A 30 -34.04 19.56 -35.68
N GLY A 31 -34.86 18.57 -36.04
CA GLY A 31 -36.29 18.67 -35.79
C GLY A 31 -36.49 18.39 -34.31
N ASP A 32 -37.38 19.16 -33.69
CA ASP A 32 -37.76 19.17 -32.27
C ASP A 32 -38.46 17.86 -31.85
N ALA A 33 -37.81 16.72 -32.10
CA ALA A 33 -38.31 15.40 -31.75
C ALA A 33 -37.97 15.15 -30.28
N THR A 34 -38.92 15.49 -29.42
CA THR A 34 -38.98 15.04 -28.03
C THR A 34 -38.70 13.54 -28.01
N PRO A 35 -37.67 13.07 -27.27
CA PRO A 35 -37.33 11.65 -27.24
C PRO A 35 -38.57 10.87 -26.82
N SER A 36 -38.93 9.87 -27.62
CA SER A 36 -40.07 9.01 -27.33
C SER A 36 -39.86 8.36 -25.95
N PRO A 37 -40.88 8.32 -25.07
CA PRO A 37 -40.78 7.67 -23.76
C PRO A 37 -40.37 6.20 -23.85
N GLU A 38 -40.51 5.54 -25.01
CA GLU A 38 -39.97 4.19 -25.23
C GLU A 38 -38.45 4.15 -25.30
N GLU A 39 -37.78 5.14 -25.91
CA GLU A 39 -36.31 5.19 -25.94
C GLU A 39 -35.72 5.47 -24.56
N GLU A 40 -36.43 6.26 -23.75
CA GLU A 40 -36.05 6.52 -22.36
C GLU A 40 -36.25 5.27 -21.50
N ARG A 41 -37.30 4.49 -21.76
CA ARG A 41 -37.56 3.20 -21.11
C ARG A 41 -36.58 2.12 -21.55
N GLU A 42 -36.14 2.12 -22.79
CA GLU A 42 -35.14 1.19 -23.32
C GLU A 42 -33.72 1.54 -22.81
N ARG A 43 -33.40 2.82 -22.66
CA ARG A 43 -32.16 3.26 -22.00
C ARG A 43 -32.16 2.99 -20.49
N ALA A 44 -33.32 3.08 -19.84
CA ALA A 44 -33.50 2.68 -18.45
C ALA A 44 -33.51 1.14 -18.27
N SER A 45 -33.90 0.39 -19.29
CA SER A 45 -33.94 -1.09 -19.27
C SER A 45 -32.65 -1.78 -19.71
N VAL A 46 -31.65 -1.04 -20.21
CA VAL A 46 -30.25 -1.46 -20.14
C VAL A 46 -29.82 -1.43 -18.68
N SER A 47 -30.39 -2.37 -17.93
CA SER A 47 -30.04 -2.72 -16.57
C SER A 47 -28.53 -2.77 -16.51
N PRO A 48 -27.89 -1.97 -15.62
CA PRO A 48 -26.44 -1.91 -15.51
C PRO A 48 -25.97 -3.35 -15.38
N THR A 49 -25.37 -3.84 -16.47
CA THR A 49 -24.99 -5.24 -16.69
C THR A 49 -24.55 -5.82 -15.36
N ALA A 50 -25.38 -6.73 -14.84
CA ALA A 50 -25.18 -7.41 -13.58
C ALA A 50 -23.69 -7.64 -13.40
N ASN A 51 -23.12 -6.99 -12.38
CA ASN A 51 -21.76 -7.22 -11.92
C ASN A 51 -21.68 -8.70 -11.58
N VAL A 52 -21.33 -9.54 -12.56
CA VAL A 52 -21.03 -10.94 -12.31
C VAL A 52 -19.93 -10.88 -11.25
N PRO A 53 -20.19 -11.39 -10.03
CA PRO A 53 -19.20 -11.37 -8.97
C PRO A 53 -17.99 -12.09 -9.52
N ARG A 54 -16.93 -11.34 -9.84
CA ARG A 54 -15.65 -11.95 -10.17
C ARG A 54 -15.11 -12.43 -8.84
N VAL A 55 -15.54 -13.63 -8.44
CA VAL A 55 -14.99 -14.34 -7.29
C VAL A 55 -13.53 -14.54 -7.64
N THR A 56 -12.67 -13.68 -7.11
CA THR A 56 -11.24 -13.85 -7.27
C THR A 56 -10.80 -14.91 -6.27
N PRO A 57 -9.97 -15.90 -6.66
CA PRO A 57 -9.54 -16.96 -5.74
C PRO A 57 -8.81 -16.42 -4.50
N PHE A 58 -8.37 -15.15 -4.56
CA PHE A 58 -7.66 -14.45 -3.50
C PHE A 58 -8.55 -13.89 -2.38
N GLU A 59 -9.88 -13.87 -2.54
CA GLU A 59 -10.82 -13.46 -1.48
C GLU A 59 -10.76 -14.36 -0.24
N ARG A 60 -10.16 -15.55 -0.36
CA ARG A 60 -9.92 -16.44 0.79
C ARG A 60 -8.58 -16.21 1.47
N LEU A 61 -7.62 -15.57 0.79
CA LEU A 61 -6.26 -15.38 1.30
C LEU A 61 -6.21 -14.25 2.33
N ILE A 62 -6.93 -13.16 2.09
CA ILE A 62 -7.03 -12.02 3.00
C ILE A 62 -8.38 -12.10 3.69
N ALA A 63 -8.39 -12.15 5.02
CA ALA A 63 -9.66 -12.17 5.73
C ALA A 63 -10.41 -10.83 5.55
N PRO A 64 -11.74 -10.85 5.34
CA PRO A 64 -12.53 -9.63 5.17
C PRO A 64 -12.64 -8.82 6.47
N ALA A 65 -12.49 -9.47 7.62
CA ALA A 65 -12.61 -8.82 8.93
C ALA A 65 -11.30 -8.12 9.32
N PRO A 66 -11.31 -6.78 9.55
CA PRO A 66 -10.09 -6.00 9.80
C PRO A 66 -9.38 -6.40 11.10
N TRP A 67 -10.11 -6.89 12.10
CA TRP A 67 -9.51 -7.36 13.36
C TRP A 67 -8.56 -8.56 13.15
N ARG A 68 -8.82 -9.43 12.17
CA ARG A 68 -7.94 -10.57 11.86
C ARG A 68 -6.60 -10.10 11.30
N GLN A 69 -6.63 -9.06 10.46
CA GLN A 69 -5.41 -8.43 9.95
C GLN A 69 -4.63 -7.78 11.07
N LEU A 70 -5.32 -7.09 11.99
CA LEU A 70 -4.69 -6.53 13.17
C LEU A 70 -4.01 -7.62 14.02
N CYS A 71 -4.67 -8.77 14.25
CA CYS A 71 -4.05 -9.91 14.93
C CYS A 71 -2.80 -10.40 14.21
N VAL A 72 -2.83 -10.54 12.88
CA VAL A 72 -1.64 -10.96 12.08
C VAL A 72 -0.51 -9.94 12.23
N ILE A 73 -0.81 -8.65 12.10
CA ILE A 73 0.18 -7.56 12.22
C ILE A 73 0.79 -7.53 13.62
N VAL A 74 -0.03 -7.62 14.67
CA VAL A 74 0.43 -7.64 16.06
C VAL A 74 1.28 -8.88 16.33
N SER A 75 0.86 -10.07 15.89
CA SER A 75 1.65 -11.29 16.04
C SER A 75 3.00 -11.18 15.36
N ILE A 76 3.05 -10.66 14.12
CA ILE A 76 4.30 -10.43 13.40
C ILE A 76 5.18 -9.40 14.12
N ALA A 77 4.59 -8.30 14.61
CA ALA A 77 5.32 -7.28 15.35
C ALA A 77 5.91 -7.82 16.66
N LEU A 78 5.17 -8.66 17.38
CA LEU A 78 5.63 -9.33 18.59
C LEU A 78 6.76 -10.32 18.28
N CYS A 79 6.64 -11.12 17.22
CA CYS A 79 7.72 -12.02 16.78
C CYS A 79 8.98 -11.25 16.39
N ALA A 80 8.86 -10.20 15.59
CA ALA A 80 9.99 -9.36 15.19
C ALA A 80 10.61 -8.64 16.40
N GLY A 81 9.78 -8.14 17.31
CA GLY A 81 10.22 -7.53 18.56
C GLY A 81 10.96 -8.53 19.45
N MET A 82 10.47 -9.76 19.57
CA MET A 82 11.13 -10.82 20.33
C MET A 82 12.50 -11.16 19.73
N VAL A 83 12.60 -11.29 18.40
CA VAL A 83 13.88 -11.52 17.71
C VAL A 83 14.84 -10.35 17.91
N TYR A 84 14.33 -9.12 17.91
CA TYR A 84 15.13 -7.94 18.23
C TYR A 84 15.62 -7.94 19.68
N LEU A 85 14.77 -8.32 20.64
CA LEU A 85 15.16 -8.46 22.04
C LEU A 85 16.15 -9.59 22.27
N LEU A 86 16.16 -10.63 21.43
CA LEU A 86 17.18 -11.68 21.48
C LEU A 86 18.57 -11.19 21.03
N ARG A 87 18.65 -10.06 20.31
CA ARG A 87 19.90 -9.35 19.99
C ARG A 87 20.33 -8.37 21.08
N TRP A 88 19.59 -8.32 22.19
CA TRP A 88 19.81 -7.40 23.30
C TRP A 88 20.79 -7.95 24.35
N ASP A 89 21.50 -9.03 24.03
CA ASP A 89 22.63 -9.65 24.74
C ASP A 89 23.81 -8.70 25.05
N VAL A 90 23.65 -7.41 24.75
CA VAL A 90 24.56 -6.30 25.03
C VAL A 90 24.13 -5.44 26.23
N LEU A 91 22.90 -5.57 26.76
CA LEU A 91 22.56 -4.92 28.04
C LEU A 91 22.65 -5.92 29.20
N PRO A 92 23.29 -5.54 30.32
CA PRO A 92 23.35 -6.31 31.55
C PRO A 92 21.97 -6.32 32.22
N THR A 93 21.06 -7.09 31.63
CA THR A 93 19.76 -7.39 32.24
C THR A 93 19.86 -8.76 32.89
N PRO A 94 19.18 -8.98 34.03
CA PRO A 94 19.19 -10.27 34.72
C PRO A 94 18.68 -11.41 33.81
N LEU A 95 17.82 -11.09 32.84
CA LEU A 95 17.37 -12.03 31.82
C LEU A 95 18.50 -12.43 30.86
N GLY A 96 19.35 -11.48 30.45
CA GLY A 96 20.49 -11.72 29.58
C GLY A 96 21.54 -12.61 30.25
N GLU A 97 21.84 -12.37 31.52
CA GLU A 97 22.73 -13.22 32.32
C GLU A 97 22.17 -14.65 32.47
N ALA A 98 20.86 -14.78 32.74
CA ALA A 98 20.20 -16.08 32.84
C ALA A 98 20.22 -16.86 31.51
N LEU A 99 20.03 -16.18 30.36
CA LEU A 99 20.11 -16.79 29.03
C LEU A 99 21.53 -17.21 28.66
N GLN A 100 22.52 -16.36 28.96
CA GLN A 100 23.95 -16.66 28.72
C GLN A 100 24.45 -17.83 29.58
N ALA A 101 23.83 -18.08 30.74
CA ALA A 101 24.12 -19.25 31.57
C ALA A 101 23.65 -20.57 30.94
N VAL A 102 22.60 -20.53 30.09
CA VAL A 102 22.04 -21.73 29.43
C VAL A 102 22.63 -21.94 28.04
N VAL A 103 22.85 -20.87 27.28
CA VAL A 103 23.37 -20.93 25.91
C VAL A 103 24.61 -20.04 25.80
N PRO A 104 25.77 -20.60 25.42
CA PRO A 104 26.99 -19.82 25.21
C PRO A 104 26.74 -18.66 24.23
N ALA A 105 27.21 -17.46 24.58
CA ALA A 105 27.05 -16.26 23.76
C ALA A 105 27.63 -16.43 22.34
N GLU A 106 28.66 -17.26 22.19
CA GLU A 106 29.31 -17.60 20.91
C GLU A 106 28.36 -18.29 19.92
N VAL A 107 27.38 -19.04 20.42
CA VAL A 107 26.38 -19.74 19.59
C VAL A 107 25.15 -18.85 19.40
N LEU A 108 24.71 -18.18 20.46
CA LEU A 108 23.47 -17.40 20.46
C LEU A 108 23.57 -16.15 19.58
N GLY A 109 24.69 -15.42 19.64
CA GLY A 109 24.87 -14.17 18.90
C GLY A 109 24.74 -14.32 17.38
N PRO A 110 25.53 -15.19 16.72
CA PRO A 110 25.44 -15.41 15.28
C PRO A 110 24.07 -15.96 14.85
N PHE A 111 23.43 -16.78 15.69
CA PHE A 111 22.10 -17.29 15.41
C PHE A 111 21.04 -16.18 15.46
N ALA A 112 21.05 -15.34 16.50
CA ALA A 112 20.13 -14.22 16.65
C ALA A 112 20.30 -13.19 15.52
N GLU A 113 21.53 -12.94 15.08
CA GLU A 113 21.82 -12.07 13.94
C GLU A 113 21.20 -12.63 12.64
N ARG A 114 21.44 -13.91 12.34
CA ARG A 114 20.86 -14.57 11.15
C ARG A 114 19.35 -14.62 11.21
N LEU A 115 18.78 -14.86 12.39
CA LEU A 115 17.33 -14.89 12.60
C LEU A 115 16.72 -13.51 12.35
N ALA A 116 17.34 -12.43 12.84
CA ALA A 116 16.88 -11.07 12.59
C ALA A 116 16.93 -10.70 11.10
N VAL A 117 18.04 -11.02 10.43
CA VAL A 117 18.16 -10.83 8.97
C VAL A 117 17.07 -11.64 8.25
N GLY A 118 16.84 -12.88 8.65
CA GLY A 118 15.79 -13.73 8.10
C GLY A 118 14.39 -13.14 8.26
N VAL A 119 14.07 -12.58 9.44
CA VAL A 119 12.80 -11.89 9.70
C VAL A 119 12.64 -10.66 8.82
N ASP A 120 13.66 -9.81 8.72
CA ASP A 120 13.62 -8.60 7.88
C ASP A 120 13.41 -8.96 6.39
N VAL A 121 14.15 -9.96 5.90
CA VAL A 121 13.99 -10.48 4.52
C VAL A 121 12.60 -11.04 4.29
N ALA A 122 12.09 -11.87 5.22
CA ALA A 122 10.74 -12.44 5.11
C ALA A 122 9.67 -11.35 5.07
N LEU A 123 9.76 -10.31 5.92
CA LEU A 123 8.82 -9.20 5.93
C LEU A 123 8.84 -8.41 4.61
N LEU A 124 10.02 -8.16 4.06
CA LEU A 124 10.16 -7.48 2.78
C LEU A 124 9.59 -8.32 1.62
N VAL A 125 9.86 -9.63 1.60
CA VAL A 125 9.32 -10.54 0.58
C VAL A 125 7.80 -10.60 0.66
N LEU A 126 7.23 -10.78 1.86
CA LEU A 126 5.78 -10.76 2.07
C LEU A 126 5.16 -9.41 1.65
N SER A 127 5.84 -8.30 1.95
CA SER A 127 5.40 -6.97 1.50
C SER A 127 5.41 -6.86 -0.03
N ALA A 128 6.44 -7.38 -0.69
CA ALA A 128 6.53 -7.39 -2.15
C ALA A 128 5.45 -8.28 -2.80
N GLU A 129 5.14 -9.44 -2.21
CA GLU A 129 4.03 -10.29 -2.66
C GLU A 129 2.69 -9.57 -2.58
N LEU A 130 2.43 -8.84 -1.48
CA LEU A 130 1.23 -8.00 -1.35
C LEU A 130 1.21 -6.89 -2.40
N MET A 131 2.35 -6.24 -2.68
CA MET A 131 2.44 -5.23 -3.75
C MET A 131 2.17 -5.85 -5.14
N LEU A 132 2.64 -7.07 -5.42
CA LEU A 132 2.33 -7.79 -6.66
C LEU A 132 0.85 -8.17 -6.74
N LEU A 133 0.24 -8.55 -5.62
CA LEU A 133 -1.20 -8.82 -5.56
C LEU A 133 -2.00 -7.55 -5.87
N ILE A 134 -1.64 -6.40 -5.29
CA ILE A 134 -2.26 -5.11 -5.58
C ILE A 134 -2.10 -4.75 -7.06
N TRP A 135 -0.88 -4.89 -7.60
CA TRP A 135 -0.59 -4.68 -9.02
C TRP A 135 -1.48 -5.55 -9.92
N TRP A 136 -1.58 -6.84 -9.61
CA TRP A 136 -2.40 -7.80 -10.35
C TRP A 136 -3.88 -7.42 -10.33
N VAL A 137 -4.46 -7.19 -9.15
CA VAL A 137 -5.88 -6.86 -8.99
C VAL A 137 -6.23 -5.56 -9.73
N ARG A 138 -5.36 -4.54 -9.62
CA ARG A 138 -5.57 -3.26 -10.33
C ARG A 138 -5.40 -3.38 -11.83
N SER A 139 -4.53 -4.26 -12.32
CA SER A 139 -4.38 -4.51 -13.76
C SER A 139 -5.65 -5.05 -14.43
N LEU A 140 -6.56 -5.63 -13.63
CA LEU A 140 -7.86 -6.10 -14.10
C LEU A 140 -8.94 -5.00 -14.13
N SER A 141 -8.70 -3.83 -13.52
CA SER A 141 -9.66 -2.73 -13.52
C SER A 141 -9.71 -2.05 -14.90
N PRO A 142 -10.89 -1.97 -15.54
CA PRO A 142 -11.05 -1.26 -16.81
C PRO A 142 -10.98 0.27 -16.63
N LYS A 143 -10.92 0.80 -15.40
CA LYS A 143 -10.82 2.26 -15.18
C LYS A 143 -9.38 2.74 -15.08
N ASP A 144 -8.40 1.86 -14.91
CA ASP A 144 -6.99 2.23 -14.75
C ASP A 144 -6.15 2.14 -16.04
N PHE A 145 -6.66 2.71 -17.13
CA PHE A 145 -5.94 2.76 -18.41
C PHE A 145 -4.71 3.68 -18.42
N ARG A 146 -4.52 4.53 -17.39
CA ARG A 146 -3.38 5.47 -17.32
C ARG A 146 -2.08 4.80 -16.86
N GLY A 147 -2.09 3.49 -16.61
CA GLY A 147 -0.90 2.75 -16.20
C GLY A 147 -0.45 3.05 -14.77
N ARG A 148 -1.31 3.62 -13.92
CA ARG A 148 -0.97 3.93 -12.52
C ARG A 148 -0.67 2.67 -11.72
N TYR A 149 -1.37 1.57 -12.00
CA TYR A 149 -1.08 0.26 -11.41
C TYR A 149 0.40 -0.16 -11.55
N ARG A 150 1.13 0.26 -12.61
CA ARG A 150 2.54 -0.12 -12.83
C ARG A 150 3.47 0.29 -11.68
N VAL A 151 3.12 1.33 -10.93
CA VAL A 151 3.88 1.78 -9.76
C VAL A 151 4.03 0.67 -8.71
N TRP A 152 2.99 -0.16 -8.53
CA TRP A 152 3.03 -1.29 -7.59
C TRP A 152 3.97 -2.41 -8.06
N GLY A 153 4.07 -2.62 -9.37
CA GLY A 153 5.07 -3.52 -9.95
C GLY A 153 6.49 -3.05 -9.65
N TRP A 154 6.77 -1.76 -9.87
CA TRP A 154 8.08 -1.17 -9.51
C TRP A 154 8.36 -1.22 -8.00
N ALA A 155 7.35 -0.99 -7.16
CA ALA A 155 7.45 -1.12 -5.72
C ALA A 155 7.81 -2.53 -5.28
N ALA A 156 7.12 -3.55 -5.83
CA ALA A 156 7.43 -4.94 -5.57
C ALA A 156 8.87 -5.29 -5.99
N THR A 157 9.26 -4.94 -7.22
CA THR A 157 10.63 -5.22 -7.72
C THR A 157 11.69 -4.55 -6.85
N THR A 158 11.51 -3.28 -6.49
CA THR A 158 12.45 -2.55 -5.63
C THR A 158 12.55 -3.20 -4.26
N THR A 159 11.42 -3.59 -3.67
CA THR A 159 11.37 -4.25 -2.36
C THR A 159 12.06 -5.62 -2.39
N VAL A 160 11.89 -6.42 -3.45
CA VAL A 160 12.61 -7.69 -3.63
C VAL A 160 14.12 -7.48 -3.77
N LEU A 161 14.56 -6.47 -4.52
CA LEU A 161 15.98 -6.16 -4.64
C LEU A 161 16.60 -5.75 -3.30
N ILE A 162 15.86 -4.97 -2.49
CA ILE A 162 16.29 -4.62 -1.12
C ILE A 162 16.36 -5.88 -0.25
N ALA A 163 15.34 -6.75 -0.31
CA ALA A 163 15.34 -8.02 0.44
C ALA A 163 16.53 -8.90 0.06
N ALA A 164 16.83 -9.03 -1.24
CA ALA A 164 17.98 -9.79 -1.74
C ALA A 164 19.31 -9.17 -1.28
N ALA A 165 19.44 -7.83 -1.32
CA ALA A 165 20.64 -7.14 -0.87
C ALA A 165 20.89 -7.34 0.64
N ILE A 166 19.83 -7.34 1.46
CA ILE A 166 19.90 -7.61 2.89
C ILE A 166 20.28 -9.08 3.14
N GLY A 167 19.56 -10.03 2.52
CA GLY A 167 19.77 -11.46 2.73
C GLY A 167 21.13 -11.98 2.24
N THR A 168 21.72 -11.33 1.24
CA THR A 168 23.07 -11.68 0.73
C THR A 168 24.20 -10.88 1.37
N HIS A 169 23.88 -9.99 2.32
CA HIS A 169 24.84 -9.05 2.90
C HIS A 169 25.63 -8.28 1.81
N ALA A 170 24.94 -7.76 0.80
CA ALA A 170 25.56 -7.06 -0.33
C ALA A 170 26.13 -5.68 0.05
N ALA A 171 25.66 -5.08 1.16
CA ALA A 171 26.01 -3.71 1.53
C ALA A 171 27.53 -3.47 1.73
N PRO A 172 28.29 -4.32 2.46
CA PRO A 172 29.75 -4.17 2.55
C PRO A 172 30.46 -4.25 1.19
N VAL A 173 30.00 -5.12 0.28
CA VAL A 173 30.57 -5.27 -1.07
C VAL A 173 30.33 -4.02 -1.90
N LEU A 174 29.09 -3.52 -1.90
CA LEU A 174 28.73 -2.28 -2.60
C LEU A 174 29.47 -1.08 -2.04
N ARG A 175 29.60 -0.98 -0.71
CA ARG A 175 30.38 0.05 -0.04
C ARG A 175 31.85 0.01 -0.49
N ALA A 176 32.47 -1.17 -0.51
CA ALA A 176 33.86 -1.33 -0.95
C ALA A 176 34.05 -0.94 -2.43
N ALA A 177 33.09 -1.31 -3.29
CA ALA A 177 33.10 -0.92 -4.71
C ALA A 177 33.01 0.60 -4.89
N VAL A 178 32.11 1.27 -4.15
CA VAL A 178 31.99 2.74 -4.16
C VAL A 178 33.24 3.41 -3.62
N GLN A 179 33.85 2.88 -2.56
CA GLN A 179 35.11 3.38 -2.03
C GLN A 179 36.24 3.33 -3.08
N GLY A 180 36.36 2.22 -3.81
CA GLY A 180 37.35 2.08 -4.87
C GLY A 180 37.11 3.02 -6.05
N LEU A 181 35.85 3.25 -6.43
CA LEU A 181 35.49 4.10 -7.56
C LEU A 181 35.61 5.61 -7.25
N ALA A 182 35.24 6.02 -6.03
CA ALA A 182 35.22 7.43 -5.64
C ALA A 182 36.59 7.96 -5.20
N SER A 183 37.58 7.07 -4.97
CA SER A 183 38.88 7.42 -4.36
C SER A 183 38.73 8.34 -3.13
N ALA A 184 37.63 8.17 -2.38
CA ALA A 184 37.29 9.03 -1.26
C ALA A 184 37.98 8.52 0.00
N ASP A 185 38.84 9.35 0.58
CA ASP A 185 39.54 9.05 1.83
C ASP A 185 38.61 9.12 3.05
N ASP A 186 37.51 9.88 2.96
CA ASP A 186 36.56 10.02 4.06
C ASP A 186 35.50 8.90 4.04
N PRO A 187 35.50 7.99 5.05
CA PRO A 187 34.54 6.90 5.13
C PRO A 187 33.09 7.38 5.23
N ARG A 188 32.84 8.61 5.72
CA ARG A 188 31.49 9.18 5.81
C ARG A 188 30.91 9.51 4.45
N HIS A 189 31.73 10.10 3.57
CA HIS A 189 31.33 10.40 2.20
C HIS A 189 30.99 9.12 1.44
N VAL A 190 31.79 8.06 1.62
CA VAL A 190 31.51 6.74 1.05
C VAL A 190 30.16 6.22 1.54
N ASP A 191 29.88 6.31 2.85
CA ASP A 191 28.63 5.82 3.44
C ASP A 191 27.37 6.50 2.87
N TRP A 192 27.42 7.81 2.63
CA TRP A 192 26.33 8.52 1.96
C TRP A 192 26.21 8.16 0.47
N LEU A 193 27.36 8.07 -0.22
CA LEU A 193 27.39 7.88 -1.67
C LEU A 193 26.81 6.53 -2.09
N TRP A 194 27.05 5.45 -1.33
CA TRP A 194 26.49 4.13 -1.65
C TRP A 194 24.98 4.02 -1.34
N GLN A 195 24.48 4.76 -0.34
CA GLN A 195 23.07 4.76 0.04
C GLN A 195 22.19 5.63 -0.87
N LEU A 196 22.77 6.68 -1.45
CA LEU A 196 22.05 7.68 -2.22
C LEU A 196 21.21 7.09 -3.38
N PRO A 197 21.72 6.18 -4.24
CA PRO A 197 20.91 5.60 -5.31
C PRO A 197 19.69 4.84 -4.79
N ALA A 198 19.86 4.05 -3.73
CA ALA A 198 18.78 3.31 -3.10
C ALA A 198 17.74 4.25 -2.49
N ALA A 199 18.17 5.33 -1.84
CA ALA A 199 17.28 6.35 -1.27
C ALA A 199 16.47 7.07 -2.35
N VAL A 200 17.09 7.45 -3.47
CA VAL A 200 16.42 8.13 -4.59
C VAL A 200 15.37 7.22 -5.24
N VAL A 201 15.72 5.98 -5.56
CA VAL A 201 14.78 5.01 -6.16
C VAL A 201 13.62 4.72 -5.21
N THR A 202 13.93 4.42 -3.94
CA THR A 202 12.90 4.10 -2.94
C THR A 202 12.01 5.30 -2.63
N GLY A 203 12.56 6.52 -2.57
CA GLY A 203 11.79 7.75 -2.39
C GLY A 203 10.87 8.05 -3.58
N ALA A 204 11.35 7.90 -4.81
CA ALA A 204 10.54 8.11 -6.00
C ALA A 204 9.38 7.10 -6.11
N VAL A 205 9.66 5.82 -5.85
CA VAL A 205 8.65 4.76 -5.86
C VAL A 205 7.68 4.93 -4.68
N GLY A 206 8.19 5.17 -3.47
CA GLY A 206 7.40 5.35 -2.25
C GLY A 206 6.46 6.55 -2.33
N THR A 207 6.92 7.70 -2.83
CA THR A 207 6.04 8.86 -3.05
C THR A 207 4.95 8.60 -4.08
N SER A 208 5.25 7.80 -5.10
CA SER A 208 4.27 7.38 -6.10
C SER A 208 3.20 6.45 -5.50
N VAL A 209 3.62 5.49 -4.68
CA VAL A 209 2.71 4.60 -3.92
C VAL A 209 1.84 5.42 -2.96
N LEU A 210 2.42 6.34 -2.18
CA LEU A 210 1.68 7.18 -1.22
C LEU A 210 0.62 8.07 -1.90
N ARG A 211 0.82 8.46 -3.16
CA ARG A 211 -0.19 9.18 -3.96
C ARG A 211 -1.38 8.29 -4.31
N ASP A 212 -1.15 7.00 -4.48
CA ASP A 212 -2.18 6.03 -4.87
C ASP A 212 -3.00 5.53 -3.67
N VAL A 213 -2.37 5.45 -2.48
CA VAL A 213 -3.00 5.02 -1.22
C VAL A 213 -3.81 6.14 -0.54
N ARG A 214 -4.01 7.30 -1.19
CA ARG A 214 -4.65 8.49 -0.56
C ARG A 214 -6.05 8.26 -0.01
N SER A 215 -6.81 7.32 -0.57
CA SER A 215 -8.17 6.99 -0.13
C SER A 215 -8.19 6.08 1.12
N ASP A 216 -7.12 5.35 1.37
CA ASP A 216 -7.00 4.43 2.50
C ASP A 216 -6.19 5.09 3.62
N ARG A 217 -6.88 5.58 4.65
CA ARG A 217 -6.26 6.31 5.76
C ARG A 217 -5.28 5.44 6.54
N LEU A 218 -5.66 4.19 6.84
CA LEU A 218 -4.85 3.29 7.68
C LEU A 218 -3.60 2.83 6.94
N GLY A 219 -3.77 2.36 5.69
CA GLY A 219 -2.64 2.00 4.83
C GLY A 219 -1.69 3.17 4.63
N ARG A 220 -2.22 4.38 4.41
CA ARG A 220 -1.41 5.59 4.25
C ARG A 220 -0.62 5.94 5.51
N THR A 221 -1.26 5.94 6.69
CA THR A 221 -0.56 6.26 7.95
C THR A 221 0.54 5.25 8.25
N ALA A 222 0.30 3.97 7.97
CA ALA A 222 1.29 2.91 8.16
C ALA A 222 2.49 3.07 7.22
N LEU A 223 2.25 3.31 5.93
CA LEU A 223 3.31 3.55 4.95
C LEU A 223 4.11 4.82 5.23
N GLN A 224 3.46 5.89 5.70
CA GLN A 224 4.16 7.10 6.14
C GLN A 224 5.02 6.85 7.38
N GLY A 225 4.49 6.09 8.35
CA GLY A 225 5.25 5.66 9.53
C GLY A 225 6.45 4.80 9.15
N SER A 226 6.28 3.85 8.22
CA SER A 226 7.37 3.05 7.67
C SER A 226 8.46 3.91 7.04
N PHE A 227 8.08 4.87 6.16
CA PHE A 227 9.01 5.82 5.57
C PHE A 227 9.78 6.63 6.62
N LEU A 228 9.08 7.14 7.65
CA LEU A 228 9.71 7.87 8.74
C LEU A 228 10.70 6.99 9.51
N LEU A 229 10.34 5.75 9.83
CA LEU A 229 11.24 4.82 10.52
C LEU A 229 12.49 4.48 9.68
N TYR A 230 12.38 4.34 8.35
CA TYR A 230 13.57 4.16 7.51
C TYR A 230 14.47 5.39 7.50
N VAL A 231 13.90 6.59 7.46
CA VAL A 231 14.69 7.82 7.58
C VAL A 231 15.40 7.86 8.92
N LEU A 232 14.71 7.54 10.02
CA LEU A 232 15.32 7.46 11.35
C LEU A 232 16.40 6.37 11.44
N ALA A 233 16.22 5.23 10.77
CA ALA A 233 17.24 4.19 10.68
C ALA A 233 18.51 4.70 9.98
N ILE A 234 18.37 5.33 8.82
CA ILE A 234 19.50 5.93 8.08
C ILE A 234 20.16 7.01 8.94
N MET A 235 19.38 7.93 9.53
CA MET A 235 19.94 8.95 10.41
C MET A 235 20.71 8.35 11.58
N ALA A 236 20.19 7.30 12.23
CA ALA A 236 20.87 6.62 13.33
C ALA A 236 22.22 6.02 12.90
N THR A 237 22.38 5.57 11.64
CA THR A 237 23.68 5.09 11.15
C THR A 237 24.75 6.19 11.05
N HIS A 238 24.32 7.44 10.87
CA HIS A 238 25.21 8.59 10.65
C HIS A 238 25.33 9.53 11.87
N TRP A 239 24.53 9.31 12.91
CA TRP A 239 24.47 10.19 14.08
C TRP A 239 25.50 9.79 15.14
N TYR A 240 26.53 10.61 15.37
CA TYR A 240 27.65 10.29 16.26
C TYR A 240 27.50 10.75 17.71
N VAL A 241 26.31 11.20 18.13
CA VAL A 241 26.10 11.76 19.48
C VAL A 241 26.13 10.69 20.57
N PHE A 242 25.83 9.44 20.23
CA PHE A 242 25.70 8.34 21.17
C PHE A 242 26.71 7.22 20.90
N PRO A 243 26.94 6.29 21.86
CA PRO A 243 27.80 5.14 21.64
C PRO A 243 27.36 4.35 20.40
N ARG A 244 28.33 3.96 19.56
CA ARG A 244 28.10 3.28 18.28
C ARG A 244 27.18 2.07 18.39
N ARG A 245 27.28 1.30 19.48
CA ARG A 245 26.43 0.14 19.75
C ARG A 245 24.96 0.52 19.89
N VAL A 246 24.66 1.59 20.62
CA VAL A 246 23.29 2.10 20.80
C VAL A 246 22.72 2.58 19.47
N MET A 247 23.53 3.28 18.68
CA MET A 247 23.11 3.76 17.35
C MET A 247 22.84 2.61 16.37
N GLN A 248 23.67 1.56 16.38
CA GLN A 248 23.43 0.36 15.58
C GLN A 248 22.14 -0.37 15.99
N MET A 249 21.86 -0.44 17.30
CA MET A 249 20.61 -1.00 17.81
C MET A 249 19.41 -0.19 17.35
N LEU A 250 19.43 1.13 17.58
CA LEU A 250 18.33 2.01 17.15
C LEU A 250 18.12 1.92 15.63
N SER A 251 19.20 1.96 14.85
CA SER A 251 19.11 1.81 13.39
C SER A 251 18.43 0.50 12.99
N THR A 252 18.81 -0.61 13.62
CA THR A 252 18.23 -1.92 13.33
C THR A 252 16.76 -1.98 13.75
N GLY A 253 16.44 -1.52 14.96
CA GLY A 253 15.08 -1.50 15.49
C GLY A 253 14.14 -0.62 14.66
N PHE A 254 14.62 0.56 14.23
CA PHE A 254 13.87 1.42 13.31
C PHE A 254 13.68 0.76 11.94
N ALA A 255 14.71 0.10 11.39
CA ALA A 255 14.58 -0.61 10.11
C ALA A 255 13.56 -1.75 10.18
N THR A 256 13.65 -2.62 11.19
CA THR A 256 12.71 -3.73 11.42
C THR A 256 11.29 -3.21 11.69
N GLY A 257 11.14 -2.17 12.51
CA GLY A 257 9.84 -1.50 12.69
C GLY A 257 9.29 -0.92 11.38
N GLY A 258 10.18 -0.37 10.54
CA GLY A 258 9.88 0.07 9.18
C GLY A 258 9.33 -1.06 8.30
N HIS A 259 9.95 -2.25 8.34
CA HIS A 259 9.48 -3.45 7.63
C HIS A 259 8.09 -3.90 8.09
N VAL A 260 7.85 -3.92 9.40
CA VAL A 260 6.55 -4.29 9.98
C VAL A 260 5.45 -3.31 9.53
N LEU A 261 5.72 -2.00 9.60
CA LEU A 261 4.77 -0.98 9.14
C LEU A 261 4.56 -0.98 7.62
N LEU A 262 5.60 -1.31 6.84
CA LEU A 262 5.48 -1.49 5.39
C LEU A 262 4.52 -2.64 5.08
N PHE A 263 4.75 -3.80 5.70
CA PHE A 263 3.88 -4.98 5.57
C PHE A 263 2.45 -4.66 5.97
N ALA A 264 2.25 -4.04 7.14
CA ALA A 264 0.94 -3.64 7.62
C ALA A 264 0.22 -2.68 6.66
N GLY A 265 0.94 -1.68 6.15
CA GLY A 265 0.41 -0.73 5.16
C GLY A 265 0.00 -1.39 3.86
N CYS A 266 0.82 -2.32 3.34
CA CYS A 266 0.49 -3.11 2.16
C CYS A 266 -0.71 -4.03 2.40
N LEU A 267 -0.80 -4.67 3.58
CA LEU A 267 -1.90 -5.59 3.90
C LEU A 267 -3.24 -4.86 3.99
N TRP A 268 -3.29 -3.71 4.69
CA TRP A 268 -4.49 -2.87 4.75
C TRP A 268 -4.88 -2.34 3.38
N HIS A 269 -3.91 -1.91 2.57
CA HIS A 269 -4.22 -1.41 1.24
C HIS A 269 -4.69 -2.53 0.31
N ALA A 270 -4.11 -3.73 0.39
CA ALA A 270 -4.57 -4.88 -0.36
C ALA A 270 -6.02 -5.24 -0.01
N HIS A 271 -6.38 -5.20 1.28
CA HIS A 271 -7.78 -5.36 1.71
C HIS A 271 -8.69 -4.28 1.15
N PHE A 272 -8.29 -3.01 1.21
CA PHE A 272 -9.05 -1.90 0.63
C PHE A 272 -9.30 -2.10 -0.88
N VAL A 273 -8.28 -2.51 -1.64
CA VAL A 273 -8.37 -2.74 -3.08
C VAL A 273 -9.27 -3.93 -3.41
N LEU A 274 -9.21 -5.01 -2.62
CA LEU A 274 -10.02 -6.22 -2.84
C LEU A 274 -11.49 -6.03 -2.47
N TYR A 275 -11.79 -5.39 -1.33
CA TYR A 275 -13.14 -5.37 -0.76
C TYR A 275 -13.88 -4.04 -0.89
N VAL A 276 -13.17 -2.91 -1.04
CA VAL A 276 -13.80 -1.58 -1.04
C VAL A 276 -13.80 -0.96 -2.43
N SER A 277 -12.63 -0.78 -3.04
CA SER A 277 -12.52 -0.14 -4.36
C SER A 277 -11.31 -0.62 -5.12
N ASN A 278 -11.55 -1.36 -6.21
CA ASN A 278 -10.51 -1.69 -7.18
C ASN A 278 -10.14 -0.48 -8.08
N ASP A 279 -11.02 0.52 -8.16
CA ASP A 279 -10.79 1.67 -9.03
C ASP A 279 -9.75 2.63 -8.42
N PRO A 280 -8.86 3.22 -9.25
CA PRO A 280 -7.91 4.20 -8.78
C PRO A 280 -8.62 5.50 -8.37
N PRO A 281 -8.07 6.28 -7.42
CA PRO A 281 -8.69 7.53 -6.99
C PRO A 281 -8.93 8.46 -8.20
N ALA A 282 -10.14 9.02 -8.27
CA ALA A 282 -10.50 9.98 -9.30
C ALA A 282 -9.57 11.19 -9.18
N ASN A 283 -8.88 11.53 -10.26
CA ASN A 283 -8.12 12.77 -10.30
C ASN A 283 -9.16 13.90 -10.21
N GLY A 284 -9.09 14.70 -9.14
CA GLY A 284 -10.08 15.74 -8.80
C GLY A 284 -10.29 16.81 -9.88
N THR A 285 -9.58 16.74 -11.00
CA THR A 285 -9.77 17.59 -12.17
C THR A 285 -11.10 17.36 -12.89
N SER A 286 -11.76 16.20 -12.75
CA SER A 286 -13.03 15.95 -13.46
C SER A 286 -14.28 16.36 -12.67
N ALA A 287 -14.15 16.65 -11.37
CA ALA A 287 -15.29 17.06 -10.53
C ALA A 287 -15.60 18.56 -10.65
N ARG A 288 -14.70 19.35 -11.26
CA ARG A 288 -14.88 20.79 -11.43
C ARG A 288 -15.60 21.19 -12.72
N ASP A 289 -15.64 20.28 -13.71
CA ASP A 289 -16.32 20.53 -15.00
C ASP A 289 -17.74 19.93 -15.05
N GLY A 290 -18.15 19.25 -13.97
CA GLY A 290 -19.50 18.73 -13.77
C GLY A 290 -20.35 19.64 -12.89
N GLY A 291 -20.08 20.95 -12.89
CA GLY A 291 -21.02 21.96 -12.43
C GLY A 291 -22.28 21.93 -13.29
N CYS A 292 -23.08 20.88 -13.17
CA CYS A 292 -24.51 21.05 -13.13
C CYS A 292 -24.73 21.93 -11.92
N ASP A 293 -24.93 23.22 -12.16
CA ASP A 293 -26.18 23.87 -11.82
C ASP A 293 -27.04 22.97 -10.92
N ALA A 294 -26.72 22.90 -9.63
CA ALA A 294 -27.73 22.56 -8.65
C ALA A 294 -28.72 23.71 -8.78
N PRO A 295 -29.96 23.48 -9.25
CA PRO A 295 -30.96 24.53 -9.27
C PRO A 295 -31.09 25.00 -7.82
N SER A 296 -30.63 26.23 -7.61
CA SER A 296 -30.82 27.01 -6.40
C SER A 296 -32.20 26.71 -5.85
N GLU A 297 -32.20 26.17 -4.64
CA GLU A 297 -33.29 25.78 -3.76
C GLU A 297 -34.14 27.00 -3.33
N ALA A 298 -34.50 27.86 -4.28
CA ALA A 298 -35.25 29.09 -4.08
C ALA A 298 -36.78 28.88 -4.19
N ALA A 299 -37.26 27.64 -4.26
CA ALA A 299 -38.69 27.37 -4.41
C ALA A 299 -39.16 26.13 -3.61
N ARG A 300 -39.19 26.26 -2.28
CA ARG A 300 -40.11 25.58 -1.33
C ARG A 300 -39.74 26.06 0.08
N GLY A 301 -40.35 27.07 0.68
CA GLY A 301 -41.76 27.43 0.60
C GLY A 301 -42.60 26.48 1.47
N ARG A 302 -42.66 26.79 2.77
CA ARG A 302 -43.79 26.60 3.72
C ARG A 302 -44.37 25.19 3.94
N SER A 303 -44.13 24.64 5.13
CA SER A 303 -45.14 24.37 6.19
C SER A 303 -44.42 23.68 7.36
N ALA A 304 -44.14 24.34 8.50
CA ALA A 304 -45.09 24.59 9.59
C ALA A 304 -46.09 23.42 9.80
N SER A 305 -45.72 22.47 10.67
CA SER A 305 -46.59 21.65 11.54
C SER A 305 -45.66 20.79 12.41
N ALA A 306 -45.33 21.17 13.65
CA ALA A 306 -46.16 20.98 14.83
C ALA A 306 -46.61 19.50 15.00
N THR A 307 -45.74 18.66 15.55
CA THR A 307 -46.18 17.40 16.18
C THR A 307 -45.41 17.17 17.47
N THR A 308 -45.98 17.75 18.52
CA THR A 308 -46.04 17.27 19.90
C THR A 308 -46.29 15.76 19.98
N ALA A 309 -45.56 15.04 20.84
CA ALA A 309 -46.01 13.89 21.67
C ALA A 309 -44.76 13.09 22.13
N CYS A 310 -44.40 13.10 23.41
CA CYS A 310 -44.91 12.25 24.49
C CYS A 310 -43.79 11.28 24.95
N PHE A 311 -43.08 11.70 26.00
CA PHE A 311 -42.32 10.79 26.86
C PHE A 311 -43.29 10.02 27.77
N PRO A 312 -43.18 8.69 27.93
CA PRO A 312 -43.77 8.01 29.06
C PRO A 312 -42.86 8.10 30.30
N PRO A 313 -43.42 8.19 31.51
CA PRO A 313 -42.66 8.12 32.75
C PRO A 313 -42.27 6.66 33.04
N VAL A 314 -41.01 6.43 33.39
CA VAL A 314 -40.53 5.16 33.94
C VAL A 314 -40.96 5.09 35.41
N SER A 315 -41.94 4.23 35.69
CA SER A 315 -42.30 3.82 37.03
C SER A 315 -41.25 2.87 37.59
N GLY A 316 -40.61 3.25 38.69
CA GLY A 316 -39.86 2.34 39.53
C GLY A 316 -40.80 1.50 40.40
N SER A 317 -40.46 0.22 40.58
CA SER A 317 -40.89 -0.58 41.74
C SER A 317 -40.02 -1.83 41.87
N GLN A 318 -39.34 -1.88 43.03
CA GLN A 318 -38.91 -3.04 43.83
C GLN A 318 -37.82 -3.96 43.29
#